data_AF-A0A2S6H5E2-F1
#
_entry.id   AF-A0A2S6H5E2-F1
#
_cell.length_a   1.000
_cell.length_b   1.000
_cell.length_c   1.000
_cell.angle_alpha   90.00
_cell.angle_beta   90.00
_cell.angle_gamma   90.00
#
_symmetry.space_group_name_H-M   'P 1'
#
loop_
_entity.id
_entity.type
_entity.pdbx_description
1 polymer ?
#
loop_
_entity_poly.entity_id
_entity_poly.type
_entity_poly.pdbx_seq_one_letter_code
_entity_poly.pdbx_strand_id
1 'polypeptide(L)'
;MNPIRVLSLGAGVQSSTLAPMAAHGEIDMPDCAIFADTQSEPDSVYKWLHWLEQQLPYPIHRVTTGNISEIALVVRTSKNGNNYQQSAPPAWITEGDGRINLLRRQCTVDFKIDPIRRKLRELPEHHQPKLKIKA
;
A
#
# COMPACT_ATOMS: atom_id res chain seq x y z
N MET A 1 -27.83 2.23 -0.11
CA MET A 1 -26.62 2.73 0.57
C MET A 1 -25.74 3.35 -0.48
N ASN A 2 -25.16 4.52 -0.21
CA ASN A 2 -24.26 5.18 -1.14
C ASN A 2 -22.91 4.44 -1.16
N PRO A 3 -22.21 4.40 -2.31
CA PRO A 3 -20.87 3.83 -2.37
C PRO A 3 -19.90 4.69 -1.55
N ILE A 4 -19.09 4.05 -0.70
CA ILE A 4 -18.01 4.72 0.04
C ILE A 4 -16.94 5.22 -0.95
N ARG A 5 -16.49 6.46 -0.78
CA ARG A 5 -15.42 7.07 -1.54
C ARG A 5 -14.16 7.12 -0.71
N VAL A 6 -13.14 6.40 -1.17
CA VAL A 6 -11.87 6.30 -0.45
C VAL A 6 -10.72 6.84 -1.31
N LEU A 7 -9.93 7.74 -0.73
CA LEU A 7 -8.70 8.21 -1.35
C LEU A 7 -7.55 7.22 -1.07
N SER A 8 -7.00 6.63 -2.12
CA SER A 8 -5.73 5.89 -2.02
C SER A 8 -4.58 6.88 -1.86
N LEU A 9 -4.14 7.11 -0.63
CA LEU A 9 -3.15 8.12 -0.29
C LEU A 9 -1.74 7.52 -0.31
N GLY A 10 -0.89 7.98 -1.24
CA GLY A 10 0.52 7.61 -1.27
C GLY A 10 1.43 8.60 -0.54
N ALA A 11 0.91 9.77 -0.15
CA ALA A 11 1.67 10.90 0.39
C ALA A 11 2.78 11.45 -0.56
N GLY A 12 2.72 11.10 -1.85
CA GLY A 12 3.48 11.76 -2.91
C GLY A 12 2.72 12.94 -3.51
N VAL A 13 3.31 13.64 -4.48
CA VAL A 13 2.78 14.91 -5.04
C VAL A 13 1.30 14.81 -5.43
N GLN A 14 0.93 13.83 -6.25
CA GLN A 14 -0.43 13.75 -6.81
C GLN A 14 -1.52 13.54 -5.75
N SER A 15 -1.38 12.51 -4.91
CA SER A 15 -2.38 12.24 -3.87
C SER A 15 -2.41 13.34 -2.82
N SER A 16 -1.28 14.04 -2.62
CA SER A 16 -1.18 15.18 -1.71
C SER A 16 -1.73 16.48 -2.29
N THR A 17 -1.96 16.55 -3.59
CA THR A 17 -2.76 17.61 -4.23
C THR A 17 -4.24 17.30 -4.10
N LEU A 18 -4.66 16.05 -4.38
CA LEU A 18 -6.07 15.65 -4.29
C LEU A 18 -6.64 15.80 -2.87
N ALA A 19 -5.86 15.46 -1.85
CA ALA A 19 -6.34 15.49 -0.46
C ALA A 19 -6.83 16.89 0.00
N PRO A 20 -6.02 17.96 -0.11
CA PRO A 20 -6.48 19.31 0.22
C PRO A 20 -7.51 19.85 -0.78
N MET A 21 -7.42 19.56 -2.08
CA MET A 21 -8.47 19.97 -3.04
C MET A 21 -9.84 19.44 -2.60
N ALA A 22 -9.90 18.18 -2.14
CA ALA A 22 -11.11 17.59 -1.60
C ALA A 22 -11.56 18.27 -0.30
N ALA A 23 -10.63 18.61 0.59
CA ALA A 23 -10.92 19.33 1.84
C ALA A 23 -11.47 20.75 1.58
N HIS A 24 -11.03 21.41 0.50
CA HIS A 24 -11.50 22.73 0.09
C HIS A 24 -12.75 22.68 -0.80
N GLY A 25 -13.29 21.49 -1.08
CA GLY A 25 -14.49 21.32 -1.90
C GLY A 25 -14.28 21.55 -3.40
N GLU A 26 -13.03 21.55 -3.89
CA GLU A 26 -12.73 21.65 -5.32
C GLU A 26 -13.06 20.34 -6.07
N ILE A 27 -13.03 19.21 -5.37
CA ILE A 27 -13.44 17.89 -5.85
C ILE A 27 -14.29 17.20 -4.77
N ASP A 28 -15.02 16.14 -5.16
CA ASP A 28 -15.80 15.32 -4.23
C ASP A 28 -14.96 14.88 -3.02
N MET A 29 -15.44 15.19 -1.82
CA MET A 29 -14.78 14.81 -0.58
C MET A 29 -14.83 13.29 -0.37
N PRO A 30 -13.70 12.62 -0.07
CA PRO A 30 -13.72 11.23 0.32
C PRO A 30 -14.22 11.07 1.76
N ASP A 31 -14.80 9.91 2.07
CA ASP A 31 -15.20 9.54 3.43
C ASP A 31 -13.97 9.27 4.30
N CYS A 32 -12.90 8.75 3.69
CA CYS A 32 -11.60 8.55 4.32
C CYS A 32 -10.48 8.43 3.29
N ALA A 33 -9.25 8.48 3.76
CA ALA A 33 -8.07 8.13 2.99
C ALA A 33 -7.39 6.90 3.61
N ILE A 34 -6.69 6.10 2.79
CA ILE A 34 -5.90 4.97 3.27
C ILE A 34 -4.46 5.14 2.79
N PHE A 35 -3.53 5.15 3.75
CA PHE A 35 -2.08 5.17 3.52
C PHE A 35 -1.50 3.79 3.80
N ALA A 36 -0.91 3.16 2.79
CA ALA A 36 -0.26 1.87 2.90
C ALA A 36 1.22 2.02 3.27
N ASP A 37 1.49 1.96 4.57
CA ASP A 37 2.80 2.19 5.19
C ASP A 37 3.71 0.97 5.06
N THR A 38 4.80 1.17 4.32
CA THR A 38 5.84 0.15 4.08
C THR A 38 6.88 0.09 5.21
N GLN A 39 6.82 1.04 6.16
CA GLN A 39 7.80 1.29 7.23
C GLN A 39 9.24 1.50 6.71
N SER A 40 9.39 1.84 5.43
CA SER A 40 10.67 2.16 4.80
C SER A 40 10.56 3.41 3.92
N GLU A 41 9.54 4.23 4.16
CA GLU A 41 9.44 5.53 3.50
C GLU A 41 10.48 6.50 4.11
N PRO A 42 10.97 7.50 3.36
CA PRO A 42 11.86 8.51 3.92
C PRO A 42 11.20 9.34 5.03
N ASP A 43 11.98 9.83 5.99
CA ASP A 43 11.51 10.70 7.08
C ASP A 43 10.69 11.91 6.60
N SER A 44 11.02 12.45 5.44
CA SER A 44 10.28 13.57 4.83
C SER A 44 8.85 13.22 4.48
N VAL A 45 8.58 11.97 4.07
CA VAL A 45 7.22 11.47 3.79
C VAL A 45 6.42 11.40 5.07
N TYR A 46 6.99 10.88 6.16
CA TYR A 46 6.31 10.82 7.46
C TYR A 46 6.04 12.21 8.05
N LYS A 47 6.99 13.14 7.94
CA LYS A 47 6.80 14.55 8.33
C LYS A 47 5.68 15.20 7.53
N TRP A 48 5.68 15.01 6.22
CA TRP A 48 4.63 15.51 5.33
C TRP A 48 3.26 14.92 5.67
N LEU A 49 3.18 13.60 5.84
CA LEU A 49 1.95 12.90 6.18
C LEU A 49 1.37 13.39 7.51
N HIS A 50 2.22 13.59 8.51
CA HIS A 50 1.80 14.13 9.80
C HIS A 50 1.21 15.55 9.68
N TRP A 51 1.84 16.43 8.91
CA TRP A 51 1.30 17.77 8.63
C TRP A 51 -0.02 17.68 7.87
N LEU A 52 -0.07 16.85 6.82
CA LEU A 52 -1.25 16.69 5.96
C LEU A 52 -2.45 16.18 6.75
N GLU A 53 -2.27 15.22 7.66
CA GLU A 53 -3.32 14.70 8.54
C GLU A 53 -4.02 15.81 9.35
N GLN A 54 -3.31 16.86 9.75
CA GLN A 54 -3.90 17.98 10.49
C GLN A 54 -4.72 18.93 9.61
N GLN A 55 -4.59 18.85 8.29
CA GLN A 55 -5.29 19.74 7.34
C GLN A 55 -6.59 19.14 6.82
N LEU A 56 -6.85 17.85 7.05
CA LEU A 56 -7.95 17.14 6.40
C LEU A 56 -9.16 16.98 7.33
N PRO A 57 -10.39 17.20 6.83
CA PRO A 57 -11.61 17.03 7.62
C PRO A 57 -12.07 15.56 7.71
N TYR A 58 -11.33 14.63 7.11
CA TYR A 58 -11.63 13.21 7.07
C TYR A 58 -10.42 12.38 7.54
N PRO A 59 -10.64 11.17 8.10
CA PRO A 59 -9.57 10.39 8.67
C PRO A 59 -8.64 9.78 7.59
N ILE A 60 -7.35 9.67 7.93
CA ILE A 60 -6.38 8.83 7.22
C ILE A 60 -6.18 7.53 8.02
N HIS A 61 -6.51 6.40 7.40
CA HIS A 61 -6.20 5.08 7.95
C HIS A 61 -4.81 4.63 7.47
N ARG A 62 -3.87 4.51 8.40
CA ARG A 62 -2.57 3.90 8.14
C ARG A 62 -2.65 2.39 8.29
N VAL A 63 -2.23 1.66 7.26
CA VAL A 63 -2.23 0.19 7.23
C VAL A 63 -0.84 -0.31 6.88
N THR A 64 -0.42 -1.41 7.49
CA THR A 64 0.93 -1.94 7.27
C THR A 64 0.94 -3.47 7.31
N THR A 65 1.94 -4.05 6.67
CA THR A 65 2.30 -5.48 6.75
C THR A 65 3.69 -5.69 7.35
N GLY A 66 4.24 -4.66 7.99
CA GLY A 66 5.59 -4.64 8.54
C GLY A 66 6.56 -3.82 7.69
N ASN A 67 7.86 -4.04 7.91
CA ASN A 67 8.94 -3.36 7.21
C ASN A 67 9.32 -4.12 5.94
N ILE A 68 9.16 -3.46 4.79
CA ILE A 68 9.48 -4.07 3.49
C ILE A 68 10.97 -4.37 3.34
N SER A 69 11.85 -3.50 3.82
CA SER A 69 13.30 -3.67 3.73
C SER A 69 13.75 -4.91 4.50
N GLU A 70 13.22 -5.10 5.71
CA GLU A 70 13.50 -6.30 6.52
C GLU A 70 12.98 -7.56 5.85
N ILE A 71 11.72 -7.54 5.38
CA ILE A 71 11.08 -8.72 4.77
C ILE A 71 11.75 -9.11 3.44
N ALA A 72 12.20 -8.15 2.65
CA ALA A 72 12.87 -8.39 1.37
C ALA A 72 14.21 -9.14 1.54
N LEU A 73 14.85 -9.03 2.70
CA LEU A 73 16.12 -9.70 3.00
C LEU A 73 15.94 -11.15 3.48
N VAL A 74 14.71 -11.57 3.78
CA VAL A 74 14.42 -12.92 4.29
C VAL A 74 14.27 -13.93 3.15
N VAL A 75 15.18 -14.91 3.09
CA VAL A 75 15.06 -16.09 2.23
C VAL A 75 14.22 -17.15 2.93
N ARG A 76 13.21 -17.66 2.24
CA ARG A 76 12.29 -18.70 2.73
C ARG A 76 12.44 -19.97 1.89
N THR A 77 12.19 -21.12 2.50
CA THR A 77 12.22 -22.40 1.80
C THR A 77 10.79 -22.92 1.62
N SER A 78 10.44 -23.24 0.37
CA SER A 78 9.15 -23.85 0.02
C SER A 78 9.09 -25.31 0.47
N LYS A 79 7.88 -25.89 0.50
CA LYS A 79 7.67 -27.32 0.82
C LYS A 79 8.45 -28.26 -0.11
N ASN A 80 8.77 -27.82 -1.33
CA ASN A 80 9.52 -28.58 -2.32
C ASN A 80 11.04 -28.37 -2.21
N GLY A 81 11.52 -27.67 -1.18
CA GLY A 81 12.95 -27.40 -0.95
C GLY A 81 13.51 -26.18 -1.69
N ASN A 82 12.73 -25.53 -2.55
CA ASN A 82 13.19 -24.36 -3.30
C ASN A 82 13.20 -23.10 -2.43
N ASN A 83 14.29 -22.32 -2.51
CA ASN A 83 14.41 -21.03 -1.83
C ASN A 83 13.72 -19.91 -2.63
N TYR A 84 13.07 -18.98 -1.93
CA TYR A 84 12.40 -17.84 -2.52
C TYR A 84 12.36 -16.65 -1.56
N GLN A 85 12.18 -15.46 -2.10
CA GLN A 85 11.82 -14.24 -1.37
C GLN A 85 10.35 -13.94 -1.65
N GLN A 86 9.57 -13.59 -0.63
CA GLN A 86 8.12 -13.45 -0.77
C GLN A 86 7.69 -12.09 -1.32
N SER A 87 8.29 -11.01 -0.83
CA SER A 87 7.82 -9.64 -1.07
C SER A 87 8.91 -8.73 -1.60
N ALA A 88 9.73 -9.28 -2.49
CA ALA A 88 10.88 -8.54 -3.01
C ALA A 88 10.45 -7.32 -3.82
N PRO A 89 11.11 -6.16 -3.64
CA PRO A 89 11.06 -5.09 -4.63
C PRO A 89 11.74 -5.56 -5.93
N PRO A 90 11.33 -5.04 -7.09
CA PRO A 90 12.00 -5.35 -8.34
C PRO A 90 13.42 -4.76 -8.29
N ALA A 91 14.41 -5.65 -8.24
CA ALA A 91 15.82 -5.29 -8.19
C ALA A 91 16.62 -6.25 -9.07
N TRP A 92 17.66 -5.71 -9.70
CA TRP A 92 18.67 -6.54 -10.35
C TRP A 92 19.53 -7.19 -9.28
N ILE A 93 19.70 -8.51 -9.39
CA ILE A 93 20.51 -9.31 -8.48
C ILE A 93 21.55 -10.10 -9.26
N THR A 94 22.66 -10.39 -8.60
CA THR A 94 23.68 -11.31 -9.11
C THR A 94 23.57 -12.61 -8.32
N GLU A 95 23.51 -13.73 -9.02
CA GLU A 95 23.56 -15.06 -8.41
C GLU A 95 24.99 -15.44 -8.04
N GLY A 96 25.16 -16.49 -7.23
CA GLY A 96 26.48 -16.95 -6.80
C GLY A 96 27.40 -17.40 -7.94
N ASP A 97 26.86 -17.63 -9.14
CA ASP A 97 27.60 -17.99 -10.36
C ASP A 97 27.89 -16.78 -11.29
N GLY A 98 27.55 -15.56 -10.86
CA GLY A 98 27.75 -14.33 -11.62
C GLY A 98 26.64 -13.98 -12.61
N ARG A 99 25.59 -14.81 -12.75
CA ARG A 99 24.43 -14.47 -13.60
C ARG A 99 23.64 -13.32 -13.03
N ILE A 100 23.13 -12.47 -13.91
CA ILE A 100 22.26 -11.34 -13.56
C ILE A 100 20.81 -11.74 -13.78
N ASN A 101 19.99 -11.57 -12.75
CA ASN A 101 18.54 -11.81 -12.81
C ASN A 101 17.76 -10.62 -12.25
N LEU A 102 16.49 -10.51 -12.64
CA LEU A 102 15.57 -9.48 -12.15
C LEU A 102 14.51 -10.09 -11.25
N LEU A 103 14.41 -9.59 -10.02
CA LEU A 103 13.35 -10.00 -9.11
C LEU A 103 11.98 -9.51 -9.59
N ARG A 104 10.95 -10.32 -9.36
CA ARG A 104 9.57 -9.96 -9.69
C ARG A 104 9.04 -8.91 -8.71
N ARG A 105 8.19 -8.01 -9.20
CA ARG A 105 7.53 -6.96 -8.39
C ARG A 105 6.42 -7.57 -7.52
N GLN A 106 6.78 -8.20 -6.40
CA GLN A 106 5.82 -8.79 -5.46
C GLN A 106 5.36 -7.77 -4.42
N CYS A 107 6.23 -6.84 -4.03
CA CYS A 107 5.98 -5.84 -3.00
C CYS A 107 4.70 -5.00 -3.18
N THR A 108 4.27 -4.74 -4.41
CA THR A 108 3.10 -3.89 -4.66
C THR A 108 1.79 -4.56 -4.25
N VAL A 109 1.67 -5.87 -4.47
CA VAL A 109 0.49 -6.60 -4.00
C VAL A 109 0.50 -6.65 -2.47
N ASP A 110 1.63 -7.07 -1.90
CA ASP A 110 1.75 -7.36 -0.47
C ASP A 110 1.67 -6.12 0.42
N PHE A 111 2.32 -5.02 0.02
CA PHE A 111 2.45 -3.83 0.88
C PHE A 111 1.56 -2.66 0.47
N LYS A 112 0.96 -2.67 -0.73
CA LYS A 112 0.08 -1.58 -1.18
C LYS A 112 -1.34 -2.07 -1.42
N ILE A 113 -1.55 -3.05 -2.30
CA ILE A 113 -2.90 -3.45 -2.74
C ILE A 113 -3.67 -4.22 -1.66
N ASP A 114 -3.08 -5.27 -1.12
CA ASP A 114 -3.77 -6.17 -0.18
C ASP A 114 -4.07 -5.52 1.17
N PRO A 115 -3.18 -4.70 1.77
CA PRO A 115 -3.49 -3.96 2.99
C PRO A 115 -4.64 -2.97 2.79
N ILE A 116 -4.68 -2.25 1.67
CA ILE A 116 -5.78 -1.33 1.33
C ILE A 116 -7.09 -2.12 1.16
N ARG A 117 -7.07 -3.22 0.38
CA ARG A 117 -8.26 -4.05 0.17
C ARG A 117 -8.79 -4.66 1.47
N ARG A 118 -7.89 -5.07 2.38
CA ARG A 118 -8.27 -5.57 3.71
C ARG A 118 -8.99 -4.49 4.48
N LYS A 119 -8.40 -3.29 4.56
CA LYS A 119 -9.01 -2.16 5.26
C LYS A 119 -10.35 -1.75 4.67
N LEU A 120 -10.46 -1.72 3.35
CA LEU A 120 -11.74 -1.46 2.68
C LEU A 120 -12.82 -2.44 3.16
N ARG A 121 -12.55 -3.74 3.29
CA ARG A 121 -13.54 -4.72 3.79
C ARG A 121 -13.91 -4.56 5.26
N GLU A 122 -13.08 -3.90 6.06
CA GLU A 122 -13.37 -3.60 7.47
C GLU A 122 -14.24 -2.36 7.64
N LEU A 123 -14.29 -1.48 6.63
CA LEU A 123 -15.09 -0.26 6.71
C LEU A 123 -16.59 -0.64 6.68
N PRO A 124 -17.39 -0.18 7.65
CA PRO A 124 -18.77 -0.64 7.85
C PRO A 124 -19.70 -0.36 6.66
N GLU A 125 -19.33 0.60 5.81
CA GLU A 125 -20.12 1.01 4.63
C GLU A 125 -19.68 0.34 3.32
N HIS A 126 -18.62 -0.49 3.37
CA HIS A 126 -18.06 -1.15 2.18
C HIS A 126 -18.59 -2.58 2.01
N HIS A 127 -19.78 -2.74 1.44
CA HIS A 127 -20.23 -4.07 0.99
C HIS A 127 -19.74 -4.34 -0.43
N GLN A 128 -18.51 -4.83 -0.57
CA GLN A 128 -18.06 -5.39 -1.85
C GLN A 128 -18.90 -6.65 -2.15
N PRO A 129 -19.67 -6.71 -3.26
CA PRO A 129 -20.24 -7.98 -3.68
C PRO A 129 -19.08 -8.94 -3.91
N LYS A 130 -19.04 -10.06 -3.18
CA LYS A 130 -18.04 -11.11 -3.39
C LYS A 130 -18.06 -11.45 -4.88
N LEU A 131 -16.97 -11.14 -5.59
CA LEU A 131 -16.81 -11.59 -6.97
C LEU A 131 -16.94 -13.12 -6.92
N LYS A 132 -18.06 -13.65 -7.45
CA LYS A 132 -18.21 -15.09 -7.65
C LYS A 132 -17.20 -15.48 -8.71
N ILE A 133 -16.03 -15.94 -8.28
CA ILE A 133 -15.12 -16.68 -9.15
C ILE A 133 -15.90 -17.97 -9.48
N LYS A 134 -16.51 -18.00 -10.66
CA LYS A 134 -16.97 -19.26 -11.25
C LYS A 134 -15.70 -20.08 -11.52
N ALA A 135 -15.62 -21.23 -10.87
CA ALA A 135 -14.69 -22.29 -11.24
C ALA A 135 -15.00 -22.78 -12.66
#